data_AF-W1VKW3-F1
#
_entry.id   AF-W1VKW3-F1
#
_cell.length_a   1.000
_cell.length_b   1.000
_cell.length_c   1.000
_cell.angle_alpha   90.00
_cell.angle_beta   90.00
_cell.angle_gamma   90.00
#
_symmetry.space_group_name_H-M   'P 1'
#
loop_
_entity.id
_entity.type
_entity.pdbx_description
1 polymer ?
#
loop_
_entity_poly.entity_id
_entity_poly.type
_entity_poly.pdbx_seq_one_letter_code
_entity_poly.pdbx_strand_id
1 'polypeptide(L)'
;MNATFAYVLGIVILIIGIGLSVALHELGHMIPAKRFGVKVPEYFIGFGPRLWSFRRGETEYGVKAIWLGGYVRLLGMLPPASPSRPDKPGSSVAQAREESLGELGPDEQERAFYRLSVPRKLVVMAGGILTNLVLGIVLLAVAMGVVGQPGYTSTLATVSSCVLAERDLTSASQ
;
A
#
# COMPACT_ATOMS: atom_id res chain seq x y z
N MET A 1 16.23 -19.43 -20.53
CA MET A 1 15.60 -19.44 -19.19
C MET A 1 14.42 -20.38 -19.24
N ASN A 2 14.37 -21.42 -18.41
CA ASN A 2 13.21 -22.33 -18.39
C ASN A 2 11.95 -21.55 -18.01
N ALA A 3 10.83 -21.78 -18.69
CA ALA A 3 9.58 -21.04 -18.50
C ALA A 3 9.13 -20.99 -17.03
N THR A 4 9.35 -22.09 -16.30
CA THR A 4 9.12 -22.20 -14.85
C THR A 4 9.94 -21.19 -14.04
N PHE A 5 11.22 -20.99 -14.39
CA PHE A 5 12.08 -20.05 -13.69
C PHE A 5 11.63 -18.61 -13.90
N ALA A 6 11.26 -18.25 -15.15
CA ALA A 6 10.71 -16.93 -15.44
C ALA A 6 9.40 -16.66 -14.69
N TYR A 7 8.53 -17.67 -14.59
CA TYR A 7 7.28 -17.56 -13.85
C TYR A 7 7.48 -17.36 -12.34
N VAL A 8 8.34 -18.20 -11.72
CA VAL A 8 8.69 -18.07 -10.30
C VAL A 8 9.34 -16.71 -10.01
N LEU A 9 10.25 -16.27 -10.86
CA LEU A 9 10.88 -14.96 -10.74
C LEU A 9 9.84 -13.82 -10.80
N GLY A 10 8.87 -13.90 -11.72
CA GLY A 10 7.78 -12.94 -11.82
C GLY A 10 6.94 -12.85 -10.54
N ILE A 11 6.60 -14.00 -9.94
CA ILE A 11 5.85 -14.04 -8.67
C ILE A 11 6.64 -13.38 -7.54
N VAL A 12 7.95 -13.70 -7.42
CA VAL A 12 8.80 -13.12 -6.37
C VAL A 12 8.89 -11.61 -6.52
N ILE A 13 9.10 -11.11 -7.75
CA ILE A 13 9.11 -9.66 -8.03
C ILE A 13 7.77 -9.01 -7.65
N LEU A 14 6.65 -9.66 -7.96
CA LEU A 14 5.32 -9.15 -7.62
C LEU A 14 5.13 -9.03 -6.10
N ILE A 15 5.49 -10.08 -5.33
CA ILE A 15 5.36 -10.07 -3.87
C ILE A 15 6.22 -8.95 -3.26
N ILE A 16 7.47 -8.82 -3.70
CA ILE A 16 8.38 -7.76 -3.24
C ILE A 16 7.81 -6.39 -3.62
N GLY A 17 7.29 -6.23 -4.84
CA GLY A 17 6.68 -5.00 -5.33
C GLY A 17 5.47 -4.58 -4.51
N ILE A 18 4.60 -5.52 -4.12
CA ILE A 18 3.46 -5.26 -3.23
C ILE A 18 3.96 -4.84 -1.85
N GLY A 19 4.95 -5.54 -1.28
CA GLY A 19 5.53 -5.18 0.01
C GLY A 19 6.14 -3.78 0.02
N LEU A 20 6.85 -3.42 -1.05
CA LEU A 20 7.41 -2.08 -1.23
C LEU A 20 6.32 -1.02 -1.41
N SER A 21 5.27 -1.31 -2.18
CA SER A 21 4.12 -0.42 -2.39
C SER A 21 3.45 -0.07 -1.06
N VAL A 22 3.18 -1.09 -0.24
CA VAL A 22 2.62 -0.90 1.11
C VAL A 22 3.55 -0.05 1.98
N ALA A 23 4.85 -0.32 1.98
CA ALA A 23 5.80 0.50 2.73
C ALA A 23 5.76 1.98 2.28
N LEU A 24 5.75 2.23 0.97
CA LEU A 24 5.66 3.59 0.43
C LEU A 24 4.31 4.26 0.74
N HIS A 25 3.22 3.50 0.79
CA HIS A 25 1.89 3.96 1.19
C HIS A 25 1.88 4.49 2.64
N GLU A 26 2.38 3.67 3.57
CA GLU A 26 2.51 4.05 4.98
C GLU A 26 3.43 5.26 5.16
N LEU A 27 4.53 5.31 4.37
CA LEU A 27 5.43 6.46 4.34
C LEU A 27 4.71 7.73 3.85
N GLY A 28 3.76 7.59 2.93
CA GLY A 28 2.88 8.65 2.44
C GLY A 28 2.01 9.28 3.53
N HIS A 29 1.63 8.53 4.57
CA HIS A 29 0.96 9.08 5.75
C HIS A 29 1.96 9.73 6.72
N MET A 30 3.10 9.06 6.97
CA MET A 30 4.10 9.51 7.95
C MET A 30 4.73 10.87 7.57
N ILE A 31 5.08 11.08 6.30
CA ILE A 31 5.75 12.32 5.84
C ILE A 31 4.92 13.57 6.14
N PRO A 32 3.66 13.71 5.68
CA PRO A 32 2.83 14.87 5.99
C PRO A 32 2.55 14.98 7.49
N ALA A 33 2.36 13.86 8.20
CA ALA A 33 2.14 13.88 9.66
C ALA A 33 3.33 14.53 10.40
N LYS A 34 4.56 14.07 10.11
CA LYS A 34 5.78 14.65 10.68
C LYS A 34 5.96 16.11 10.29
N ARG A 35 5.63 16.48 9.05
CA ARG A 35 5.69 17.87 8.56
C ARG A 35 4.71 18.80 9.27
N PHE A 36 3.57 18.28 9.71
CA PHE A 36 2.59 19.02 10.51
C PHE A 36 2.87 19.00 12.02
N GLY A 37 4.01 18.43 12.44
CA GLY A 37 4.44 18.38 13.84
C GLY A 37 3.86 17.22 14.64
N VAL A 38 3.10 16.32 14.01
CA VAL A 38 2.52 15.14 14.69
C VAL A 38 3.61 14.13 14.99
N LYS A 39 3.61 13.61 16.22
CA LYS A 39 4.54 12.56 16.62
C LYS A 39 4.06 11.19 16.10
N VAL A 40 4.97 10.48 15.45
CA VAL A 40 4.74 9.15 14.88
C VAL A 40 5.67 8.17 15.61
N PRO A 41 5.19 7.45 16.65
CA PRO A 41 6.04 6.61 17.47
C PRO A 41 6.36 5.28 16.80
N GLU A 42 5.50 4.77 15.92
CA GLU A 42 5.67 3.46 15.28
C GLU A 42 5.36 3.53 13.78
N TYR A 43 6.25 2.94 13.01
CA TYR A 43 6.11 2.66 11.58
C TYR A 43 6.49 1.19 11.37
N PHE A 44 5.51 0.35 11.04
CA PHE A 44 5.73 -1.07 10.81
C PHE A 44 5.21 -1.49 9.45
N ILE A 45 6.04 -2.26 8.74
CA ILE A 45 5.65 -2.94 7.52
C ILE A 45 5.24 -4.37 7.92
N GLY A 46 4.01 -4.75 7.63
CA GLY A 46 3.43 -6.03 7.98
C GLY A 46 2.66 -6.05 9.30
N PHE A 47 2.04 -7.21 9.56
CA PHE A 47 1.30 -7.54 10.77
C PHE A 47 1.91 -8.75 11.50
N GLY A 48 1.45 -8.99 12.73
CA GLY A 48 1.83 -10.17 13.52
C GLY A 48 3.16 -10.01 14.29
N PRO A 49 3.91 -11.10 14.52
CA PRO A 49 5.11 -11.07 15.33
C PRO A 49 6.18 -10.17 14.70
N ARG A 50 6.84 -9.36 15.54
CA ARG A 50 7.92 -8.46 15.16
C ARG A 50 9.14 -9.30 14.78
N LEU A 51 9.54 -9.27 13.51
CA LEU A 51 10.77 -9.92 13.05
C LEU A 51 11.98 -9.06 13.38
N TRP A 52 11.86 -7.75 13.14
CA TRP A 52 12.94 -6.81 13.36
C TRP A 52 12.38 -5.40 13.59
N SER A 53 12.98 -4.65 14.51
CA SER A 53 12.72 -3.22 14.67
C SER A 53 13.98 -2.47 15.09
N PHE A 54 14.05 -1.20 14.72
CA PHE A 54 15.08 -0.27 15.14
C PHE A 54 14.43 1.09 15.43
N ARG A 55 14.89 1.76 16.49
CA ARG A 55 14.40 3.09 16.84
C ARG A 55 15.31 4.15 16.23
N ARG A 56 14.73 5.07 15.44
CA ARG A 56 15.44 6.21 14.89
C ARG A 56 14.74 7.52 15.30
N GLY A 57 15.36 8.20 16.26
CA GLY A 57 14.79 9.42 16.87
C GLY A 57 13.52 9.11 17.66
N GLU A 58 12.41 9.71 17.24
CA GLU A 58 11.10 9.53 17.88
C GLU A 58 10.28 8.36 17.32
N THR A 59 10.70 7.75 16.20
CA THR A 59 9.94 6.70 15.49
C THR A 59 10.65 5.36 15.56
N GLU A 60 9.94 4.33 15.97
CA GLU A 60 10.35 2.93 15.83
C GLU A 60 9.95 2.43 14.45
N TYR A 61 10.95 2.04 13.66
CA TYR A 61 10.79 1.45 12.35
C TYR A 61 10.96 -0.06 12.46
N GLY A 62 10.11 -0.84 11.80
CA GLY A 62 10.31 -2.29 11.80
C GLY A 62 9.50 -3.05 10.77
N VAL A 63 9.74 -4.35 10.74
CA VAL A 63 9.08 -5.29 9.85
C VAL A 63 8.50 -6.44 10.67
N LYS A 64 7.26 -6.79 10.39
CA LYS A 64 6.54 -7.92 11.00
C LYS A 64 6.36 -9.05 9.99
N ALA A 65 6.07 -10.24 10.49
CA ALA A 65 6.10 -11.46 9.67
C ALA A 65 5.06 -11.51 8.55
N ILE A 66 3.89 -10.89 8.73
CA ILE A 66 2.79 -10.96 7.78
C ILE A 66 2.84 -9.74 6.85
N TRP A 67 3.30 -9.91 5.60
CA TRP A 67 3.45 -8.83 4.62
C TRP A 67 2.14 -8.32 3.97
N LEU A 68 0.97 -8.72 4.49
CA LEU A 68 -0.36 -8.36 3.97
C LEU A 68 -0.82 -6.91 4.31
N GLY A 69 0.12 -6.01 4.63
CA GLY A 69 -0.17 -4.61 4.90
C GLY A 69 0.91 -3.96 5.76
N GLY A 70 0.60 -2.84 6.38
CA GLY A 70 1.48 -2.09 7.26
C GLY A 70 0.66 -1.16 8.13
N TYR A 71 1.28 -0.51 9.10
CA TYR A 71 0.61 0.51 9.88
C TYR A 71 1.58 1.59 10.36
N VAL A 72 1.06 2.82 10.41
CA VAL A 72 1.68 3.96 11.08
C VAL A 72 0.82 4.32 12.29
N ARG A 73 1.38 4.22 13.50
CA ARG A 73 0.70 4.77 14.69
C ARG A 73 0.88 6.28 14.68
N LEU A 74 -0.22 7.01 14.74
CA LEU A 74 -0.25 8.46 14.90
C LEU A 74 -0.68 8.75 16.34
N LEU A 75 0.14 9.48 17.10
CA LEU A 75 -0.23 9.82 18.49
C LEU A 75 -1.46 10.72 18.51
N GLY A 76 -2.40 10.43 19.41
CA GLY A 76 -3.61 11.23 19.59
C GLY A 76 -4.65 11.07 18.49
N MET A 77 -4.88 9.85 18.00
CA MET A 77 -6.03 9.56 17.13
C MET A 77 -7.37 9.69 17.86
N LEU A 78 -7.39 9.48 19.18
CA LEU A 78 -8.59 9.61 20.00
C LEU A 78 -8.52 10.90 20.84
N PRO A 79 -9.49 11.82 20.72
CA PRO A 79 -9.52 13.04 21.54
C PRO A 79 -9.75 12.70 23.03
N PRO A 80 -9.55 13.62 23.99
CA PRO A 80 -10.06 13.43 25.34
C PRO A 80 -11.59 13.44 25.37
N ALA A 81 -12.20 12.81 26.38
CA ALA A 81 -13.66 12.80 26.53
C ALA A 81 -14.17 14.23 26.68
N SER A 82 -15.25 14.58 25.97
CA SER A 82 -15.83 15.91 26.09
C SER A 82 -16.54 16.05 27.45
N PRO A 83 -16.35 17.16 28.18
CA PRO A 83 -17.10 17.40 29.42
C PRO A 83 -18.63 17.47 29.19
N SER A 84 -19.07 17.78 27.96
CA SER A 84 -20.49 17.80 27.57
C SER A 84 -21.07 16.41 27.25
N ARG A 85 -20.22 15.40 27.01
CA ARG A 85 -20.65 14.02 26.72
C ARG A 85 -19.61 13.05 27.29
N PRO A 86 -19.66 12.76 28.59
CA PRO A 86 -18.79 11.79 29.21
C PRO A 86 -19.01 10.41 28.60
N ASP A 87 -17.93 9.65 28.39
CA ASP A 87 -18.05 8.26 27.98
C ASP A 87 -18.67 7.43 29.11
N LYS A 88 -19.43 6.39 28.74
CA LYS A 88 -19.96 5.46 29.75
C LYS A 88 -18.80 4.71 30.41
N PRO A 89 -18.74 4.67 31.76
CA PRO A 89 -17.73 3.89 32.47
C PRO A 89 -17.86 2.42 32.07
N GLY A 90 -16.74 1.78 31.71
CA GLY A 90 -16.69 0.40 31.24
C GLY A 90 -16.94 0.17 29.74
N SER A 91 -17.20 1.22 28.94
CA SER A 91 -17.28 1.07 27.49
C SER A 91 -15.89 0.79 26.88
N SER A 92 -15.84 0.04 25.77
CA SER A 92 -14.60 -0.21 25.02
C SER A 92 -13.92 1.08 24.55
N VAL A 93 -14.72 2.12 24.27
CA VAL A 93 -14.24 3.44 23.87
C VAL A 93 -13.55 4.15 25.04
N ALA A 94 -14.10 4.08 26.26
CA ALA A 94 -13.49 4.67 27.44
C ALA A 94 -12.14 4.01 27.76
N GLN A 95 -12.08 2.67 27.71
CA GLN A 95 -10.84 1.92 27.96
C GLN A 95 -9.77 2.22 26.89
N ALA A 96 -10.13 2.18 25.60
CA ALA A 96 -9.20 2.52 24.52
C ALA A 96 -8.69 3.97 24.60
N ARG A 97 -9.52 4.90 25.09
CA ARG A 97 -9.13 6.30 25.32
C ARG A 97 -8.18 6.45 26.48
N GLU A 98 -8.43 5.77 27.58
CA GLU A 98 -7.58 5.82 28.77
C GLU A 98 -6.22 5.18 28.50
N GLU A 99 -6.17 4.06 27.77
CA GLU A 99 -4.93 3.44 27.29
C GLU A 99 -4.15 4.39 26.37
N SER A 100 -4.84 5.00 25.39
CA SER A 100 -4.22 5.97 24.47
C SER A 100 -3.71 7.24 25.17
N LEU A 101 -4.42 7.70 26.21
CA LEU A 101 -4.02 8.86 27.02
C LEU A 101 -2.88 8.52 27.99
N GLY A 102 -2.84 7.28 28.50
CA GLY A 102 -1.77 6.78 29.34
C GLY A 102 -0.44 6.61 28.59
N GLU A 103 -0.48 6.32 27.28
CA GLU A 103 0.70 6.29 26.41
C GLU A 103 1.25 7.69 26.06
N LEU A 104 0.49 8.77 26.31
CA LEU A 104 0.87 10.15 25.98
C LEU A 104 1.53 10.84 27.17
N GLY A 105 2.81 11.20 27.05
CA GLY A 105 3.43 12.14 27.99
C GLY A 105 2.70 13.50 28.00
N PRO A 106 2.72 14.26 29.12
CA PRO A 106 2.03 15.56 29.21
C PRO A 106 2.47 16.55 28.11
N ASP A 107 3.72 16.46 27.66
CA ASP A 107 4.32 17.29 26.59
C ASP A 107 3.92 16.80 25.17
N GLU A 108 3.48 15.55 25.02
CA GLU A 108 3.14 14.93 23.74
C GLU A 108 1.67 15.15 23.35
N GLN A 109 0.82 15.49 24.32
CA GLN A 109 -0.59 15.82 24.10
C GLN A 109 -0.77 17.09 23.24
N GLU A 110 0.21 17.99 23.22
CA GLU A 110 0.18 19.20 22.40
C GLU A 110 0.41 18.90 20.91
N ARG A 111 1.18 17.84 20.61
CA ARG A 111 1.49 17.37 19.25
C ARG A 111 0.51 16.29 18.76
N ALA A 112 -0.60 16.11 19.46
CA ALA A 112 -1.60 15.09 19.17
C ALA A 112 -2.33 15.34 17.83
N PHE A 113 -2.56 14.27 17.08
CA PHE A 113 -3.22 14.30 15.78
C PHE A 113 -4.62 14.93 15.82
N TYR A 114 -5.39 14.72 16.89
CA TYR A 114 -6.73 15.29 17.04
C TYR A 114 -6.73 16.83 17.09
N ARG A 115 -5.62 17.48 17.46
CA ARG A 115 -5.49 18.96 17.49
C ARG A 115 -5.23 19.58 16.12
N LEU A 116 -4.88 18.79 15.10
CA LEU A 116 -4.69 19.30 13.75
C LEU A 116 -5.99 19.84 13.16
N SER A 117 -5.87 20.93 12.38
CA SER A 117 -6.97 21.42 11.56
C SER A 117 -7.41 20.36 10.55
N VAL A 118 -8.71 20.32 10.28
CA VAL A 118 -9.34 19.36 9.35
C VAL A 118 -8.60 19.24 8.00
N PRO A 119 -8.17 20.33 7.33
CA PRO A 119 -7.42 20.19 6.07
C PRO A 119 -6.08 19.46 6.24
N ARG A 120 -5.36 19.68 7.35
CA ARG A 120 -4.10 18.97 7.61
C ARG A 120 -4.34 17.48 7.84
N LYS A 121 -5.42 17.12 8.56
CA LYS A 121 -5.83 15.72 8.72
C LYS A 121 -6.15 15.08 7.37
N LEU A 122 -6.88 15.78 6.50
CA LEU A 122 -7.19 15.29 5.16
C LEU A 122 -5.92 15.09 4.33
N VAL A 123 -4.94 16.00 4.38
CA VAL A 123 -3.67 15.82 3.67
C VAL A 123 -2.91 14.60 4.19
N VAL A 124 -2.90 14.35 5.50
CA VAL A 124 -2.26 13.16 6.06
C VAL A 124 -2.96 11.89 5.58
N MET A 125 -4.29 11.83 5.63
CA MET A 125 -5.06 10.67 5.17
C MET A 125 -4.98 10.47 3.65
N ALA A 126 -4.92 11.56 2.87
CA ALA A 126 -4.76 11.48 1.43
C ALA A 126 -3.34 11.08 1.01
N GLY A 127 -2.33 11.30 1.86
CA GLY A 127 -0.92 11.03 1.54
C GLY A 127 -0.65 9.58 1.12
N GLY A 128 -1.24 8.59 1.79
CA GLY A 128 -1.15 7.18 1.37
C GLY A 128 -1.78 6.93 0.00
N ILE A 129 -2.97 7.48 -0.25
CA ILE A 129 -3.66 7.32 -1.55
C ILE A 129 -2.84 7.95 -2.68
N LEU A 130 -2.32 9.16 -2.46
CA LEU A 130 -1.51 9.89 -3.43
C LEU A 130 -0.19 9.17 -3.73
N THR A 131 0.47 8.58 -2.72
CA THR A 131 1.70 7.81 -2.96
C THR A 131 1.46 6.59 -3.84
N ASN A 132 0.35 5.87 -3.65
CA ASN A 132 0.00 4.76 -4.54
C ASN A 132 -0.32 5.23 -5.97
N LEU A 133 -1.02 6.35 -6.12
CA LEU A 133 -1.31 6.92 -7.43
C LEU A 133 -0.02 7.30 -8.17
N VAL A 134 0.89 8.00 -7.49
CA VAL A 134 2.21 8.37 -8.04
C VAL A 134 3.02 7.13 -8.38
N LEU A 135 3.06 6.15 -7.47
CA LEU A 135 3.76 4.89 -7.70
C LEU A 135 3.20 4.15 -8.92
N GLY A 136 1.87 4.10 -9.06
CA GLY A 136 1.21 3.51 -10.22
C GLY A 136 1.59 4.18 -11.53
N ILE A 137 1.60 5.52 -11.57
CA ILE A 137 2.03 6.29 -12.75
C ILE A 137 3.50 6.00 -13.10
N VAL A 138 4.38 5.99 -12.09
CA VAL A 138 5.81 5.70 -12.28
C VAL A 138 6.02 4.28 -12.79
N LEU A 139 5.40 3.29 -12.16
CA LEU A 139 5.49 1.89 -12.58
C LEU A 139 4.94 1.68 -13.98
N LEU A 140 3.83 2.34 -14.33
CA LEU A 140 3.27 2.30 -15.68
C LEU A 140 4.23 2.92 -16.70
N ALA A 141 4.77 4.11 -16.43
CA ALA A 141 5.73 4.77 -17.32
C ALA A 141 6.98 3.91 -17.54
N VAL A 142 7.51 3.30 -16.48
CA VAL A 142 8.65 2.37 -16.56
C VAL A 142 8.27 1.12 -17.37
N ALA A 143 7.10 0.53 -17.15
CA ALA A 143 6.65 -0.63 -17.90
C ALA A 143 6.54 -0.32 -19.40
N MET A 144 5.95 0.83 -19.77
CA MET A 144 5.85 1.26 -21.17
C MET A 144 7.23 1.53 -21.79
N GLY A 145 8.16 2.10 -21.03
CA GLY A 145 9.51 2.41 -21.50
C GLY A 145 10.44 1.19 -21.63
N VAL A 146 10.31 0.19 -20.75
CA VAL A 146 11.19 -1.00 -20.70
C VAL A 146 10.63 -2.16 -21.52
N VAL A 147 9.33 -2.44 -21.45
CA VAL A 147 8.70 -3.56 -22.16
C VAL A 147 8.28 -3.17 -23.58
N GLY A 148 8.11 -1.87 -23.84
CA GLY A 148 7.61 -1.36 -25.10
C GLY A 148 6.07 -1.44 -25.21
N GLN A 149 5.54 -0.96 -26.33
CA GLN A 149 4.11 -1.06 -26.65
C GLN A 149 3.91 -2.11 -27.75
N PRO A 150 2.85 -2.95 -27.68
CA PRO A 150 2.49 -3.82 -28.79
C PRO A 150 2.15 -2.94 -30.00
N GLY A 151 3.04 -2.92 -30.99
CA GLY A 151 2.85 -2.18 -32.23
C GLY A 151 1.85 -2.89 -33.13
N TYR A 152 0.81 -2.18 -33.57
CA TYR A 152 -0.06 -2.67 -34.64
C TYR A 152 0.75 -2.73 -35.94
N THR A 153 0.91 -3.93 -36.49
CA THR A 153 1.59 -4.14 -37.76
C THR A 153 0.59 -4.60 -38.82
N SER A 154 0.74 -4.11 -40.05
CA SER A 154 -0.01 -4.59 -41.21
C SER A 154 0.58 -5.87 -41.82
N THR A 155 1.66 -6.40 -41.24
CA THR A 155 2.26 -7.68 -41.64
C THR A 155 1.83 -8.79 -40.68
N LEU A 156 1.19 -9.83 -41.24
CA LEU A 156 0.78 -11.01 -40.48
C LEU A 156 2.03 -11.82 -40.08
N ALA A 157 2.22 -12.08 -38.79
CA ALA A 157 3.38 -12.82 -38.28
C ALA A 157 3.34 -14.31 -38.65
N THR A 158 2.16 -14.87 -38.87
CA THR A 158 1.96 -16.27 -39.26
C THR A 158 0.68 -16.37 -40.07
N VAL A 159 0.75 -17.01 -41.23
CA VAL A 159 -0.43 -17.33 -42.04
C VAL A 159 -0.66 -18.83 -41.89
N SER A 160 -1.82 -19.23 -41.37
CA SER A 160 -2.21 -20.65 -41.32
C SER A 160 -2.30 -21.19 -42.75
N SER A 161 -1.79 -22.40 -42.98
CA SER A 161 -1.86 -23.04 -44.29
C SER A 161 -3.31 -23.22 -44.72
N CYS A 162 -3.65 -22.76 -45.94
CA CYS A 162 -4.96 -23.00 -46.54
C CYS A 162 -5.19 -24.51 -46.62
N VAL A 163 -6.22 -24.99 -45.94
CA VAL A 163 -6.74 -26.35 -46.13
C VAL A 163 -7.68 -26.29 -47.33
N LEU A 164 -7.37 -27.06 -48.38
CA LEU A 164 -8.26 -27.21 -49.53
C LEU A 164 -9.54 -27.91 -49.04
N ALA A 165 -10.69 -27.32 -49.33
CA ALA A 165 -11.96 -28.01 -49.16
C ALA A 165 -12.00 -29.16 -50.18
N GLU A 166 -12.15 -30.38 -49.69
CA GLU A 166 -12.29 -31.61 -50.49
C GLU A 166 -13.62 -31.55 -51.27
N ARG A 167 -13.64 -30.75 -52.35
CA ARG A 167 -14.68 -30.71 -53.37
C ARG A 167 -14.01 -30.97 -54.70
N ASP A 168 -13.66 -32.23 -54.93
CA ASP A 168 -13.60 -32.85 -56.25
C ASP A 168 -13.24 -34.31 -56.03
N LEU A 169 -14.24 -35.20 -56.09
CA LEU A 169 -14.12 -36.61 -56.49
C LEU A 169 -15.47 -37.37 -56.56
N THR A 170 -16.65 -36.71 -56.49
CA THR A 170 -17.96 -37.37 -56.68
C THR A 170 -18.80 -36.87 -57.86
N SER A 171 -18.26 -36.05 -58.76
CA SER A 171 -18.97 -35.59 -59.98
C SER A 171 -18.45 -36.16 -61.30
N ALA A 172 -17.53 -37.13 -61.28
CA ALA A 172 -16.99 -37.77 -62.50
C ALA A 172 -17.22 -39.30 -62.57
N SER A 173 -18.26 -39.81 -61.92
CA SER A 173 -18.76 -41.16 -62.18
C SER A 173 -20.27 -41.25 -61.99
N GLN A 174 -21.02 -40.75 -62.97
CA GLN A 174 -22.31 -41.29 -63.39
C GLN A 174 -22.63 -40.80 -64.80
#